data_AF-B9TLT8-F1
#
_entry.id   AF-B9TLT8-F1
#
_cell.length_a   1.000
_cell.length_b   1.000
_cell.length_c   1.000
_cell.angle_alpha   90.00
_cell.angle_beta   90.00
_cell.angle_gamma   90.00
#
_symmetry.space_group_name_H-M   'P 1'
#
loop_
_entity.id
_entity.type
_entity.pdbx_description
1 polymer ?
#
loop_
_entity_poly.entity_id
_entity_poly.type
_entity_poly.pdbx_seq_one_letter_code
_entity_poly.pdbx_strand_id
1 'polypeptide(L)'
;MGAQPEGKLREFLDKHLPSEGELAAEAEADEAHQLLEAGDTQAALQKLADALAADPANDDARFDYVRLLIATGGYEEAGALLAEPLKRIPQATRFEALNQWLQCMLFVHNDERGNWEFAQFDAVIAQNKRDFDTRFGKARALAAEGQWAASMDELLEIIMRDKDWNGQAARKLYVGILELLTPPKPKKQDAIPGKSSGGIELLGKAGAEQDEATQLVNSYRRKLSMALN
;
A
#
# COMPACT_ATOMS: atom_id res chain seq x y z
N MET A 1 -34.10 30.40 -25.61
CA MET A 1 -33.10 29.54 -24.96
C MET A 1 -32.02 29.27 -25.98
N GLY A 2 -30.91 30.01 -25.91
CA GLY A 2 -29.89 30.03 -26.96
C GLY A 2 -28.94 28.83 -26.86
N ALA A 3 -28.70 28.17 -27.99
CA ALA A 3 -27.65 27.17 -28.15
C ALA A 3 -26.30 27.80 -27.79
N GLN A 4 -25.52 27.15 -26.94
CA GLN A 4 -24.17 27.61 -26.63
C GLN A 4 -23.29 27.52 -27.89
N PRO A 5 -22.43 28.52 -28.17
CA PRO A 5 -21.55 28.47 -29.33
C PRO A 5 -20.57 27.30 -29.20
N GLU A 6 -20.33 26.56 -30.28
CA GLU A 6 -19.46 25.36 -30.31
C GLU A 6 -18.09 25.55 -29.64
N GLY A 7 -17.54 26.77 -29.66
CA GLY A 7 -16.29 27.11 -28.97
C GLY A 7 -16.37 26.92 -27.44
N LYS A 8 -17.50 27.25 -26.81
CA LYS A 8 -17.72 27.02 -25.37
C LYS A 8 -17.96 25.54 -25.03
N LEU A 9 -18.48 24.77 -25.98
CA LEU A 9 -18.66 23.33 -25.82
C LEU A 9 -17.31 22.60 -25.91
N ARG A 10 -16.41 23.01 -26.82
CA ARG A 10 -15.02 22.51 -26.86
C ARG A 10 -14.23 22.91 -25.63
N GLU A 11 -14.28 24.18 -25.19
CA GLU A 11 -13.60 24.60 -23.95
C GLU A 11 -14.11 23.84 -22.71
N PHE A 12 -15.38 23.47 -22.68
CA PHE A 12 -15.95 22.65 -21.60
C PHE A 12 -15.53 21.18 -21.70
N LEU A 13 -15.48 20.61 -22.91
CA LEU A 13 -15.01 19.24 -23.14
C LEU A 13 -13.51 19.11 -22.89
N ASP A 14 -12.69 20.05 -23.36
CA ASP A 14 -11.24 20.12 -23.15
C ASP A 14 -10.89 20.26 -21.67
N LYS A 15 -11.76 20.91 -20.86
CA LYS A 15 -11.58 21.03 -19.41
C LYS A 15 -11.84 19.72 -18.65
N HIS A 16 -12.48 18.74 -19.29
CA HIS A 16 -12.86 17.46 -18.70
C HIS A 16 -12.22 16.26 -19.39
N LEU A 17 -11.43 16.49 -20.44
CA LEU A 17 -10.62 15.47 -21.08
C LEU A 17 -9.28 15.36 -20.34
N PRO A 18 -8.81 14.15 -20.05
CA PRO A 18 -7.48 13.95 -19.52
C PRO A 18 -6.44 14.53 -20.49
N SER A 19 -5.40 15.16 -19.94
CA SER A 19 -4.26 15.64 -20.70
C SER A 19 -3.53 14.49 -21.41
N GLU A 20 -2.75 14.82 -22.45
CA GLU A 20 -1.93 13.81 -23.15
C GLU A 20 -0.97 13.08 -22.20
N GLY A 21 -0.44 13.77 -21.18
CA GLY A 21 0.40 13.17 -20.13
C GLY A 21 -0.37 12.21 -19.23
N GLU A 22 -1.59 12.55 -18.83
CA GLU A 22 -2.46 11.66 -18.05
C GLU A 22 -2.86 10.41 -18.84
N LEU A 23 -3.16 10.54 -20.14
CA LEU A 23 -3.47 9.41 -21.02
C LEU A 23 -2.25 8.49 -21.24
N ALA A 24 -1.06 9.07 -21.44
CA ALA A 24 0.17 8.32 -21.55
C ALA A 24 0.49 7.59 -20.24
N ALA A 25 0.36 8.25 -19.10
CA ALA A 25 0.60 7.65 -17.80
C ALA A 25 -0.32 6.45 -17.51
N GLU A 26 -1.61 6.53 -17.86
CA GLU A 26 -2.54 5.40 -17.70
C GLU A 26 -2.14 4.22 -18.59
N ALA A 27 -1.76 4.47 -19.85
CA ALA A 27 -1.35 3.42 -20.77
C ALA A 27 -0.09 2.68 -20.28
N GLU A 28 0.91 3.42 -19.80
CA GLU A 28 2.14 2.84 -19.26
C GLU A 28 1.88 2.06 -17.95
N ALA A 29 1.00 2.56 -17.07
CA ALA A 29 0.63 1.86 -15.84
C ALA A 29 -0.12 0.54 -16.12
N ASP A 30 -1.05 0.54 -17.09
CA ASP A 30 -1.77 -0.67 -17.48
C ASP A 30 -0.83 -1.72 -18.12
N GLU A 31 0.15 -1.30 -18.92
CA GLU A 31 1.17 -2.20 -19.48
C GLU A 31 2.07 -2.78 -18.38
N ALA A 32 2.44 -1.97 -17.37
CA ALA A 32 3.20 -2.46 -16.22
C ALA A 32 2.48 -3.59 -15.49
N HIS A 33 1.16 -3.48 -15.31
CA HIS A 33 0.35 -4.52 -14.66
C HIS A 33 0.36 -5.82 -15.47
N GLN A 34 0.27 -5.74 -16.80
CA GLN A 34 0.36 -6.92 -17.68
C GLN A 34 1.75 -7.58 -17.61
N LEU A 35 2.82 -6.79 -17.53
CA LEU A 35 4.18 -7.30 -17.39
C LEU A 35 4.40 -7.99 -16.04
N LEU A 36 3.81 -7.46 -14.96
CA LEU A 36 3.81 -8.13 -13.65
C LEU A 36 3.10 -9.49 -13.70
N GLU A 37 1.95 -9.58 -14.38
CA GLU A 37 1.26 -10.86 -14.59
C GLU A 37 2.08 -11.84 -15.43
N ALA A 38 2.86 -11.33 -16.39
CA ALA A 38 3.80 -12.11 -17.19
C ALA A 38 5.11 -12.47 -16.44
N GLY A 39 5.32 -11.94 -15.23
CA GLY A 39 6.53 -12.16 -14.42
C GLY A 39 7.73 -11.29 -14.83
N ASP A 40 7.56 -10.33 -15.73
CA ASP A 40 8.61 -9.38 -16.13
C ASP A 40 8.62 -8.16 -15.22
N THR A 41 9.13 -8.37 -14.00
CA THR A 41 9.18 -7.33 -12.97
C THR A 41 10.04 -6.13 -13.36
N GLN A 42 11.12 -6.34 -14.11
CA GLN A 42 12.02 -5.25 -14.49
C GLN A 42 11.38 -4.35 -15.56
N ALA A 43 10.70 -4.94 -16.55
CA ALA A 43 9.96 -4.16 -17.52
C ALA A 43 8.79 -3.40 -16.87
N ALA A 44 8.10 -4.02 -15.90
CA ALA A 44 7.05 -3.35 -15.15
C ALA A 44 7.57 -2.14 -14.34
N LEU A 45 8.73 -2.23 -13.70
CA LEU A 45 9.38 -1.10 -13.02
C LEU A 45 9.64 0.06 -13.99
N GLN A 46 10.17 -0.23 -15.18
CA GLN A 46 10.44 0.80 -16.18
C GLN A 46 9.14 1.49 -16.62
N LYS A 47 8.07 0.73 -16.86
CA LYS A 47 6.78 1.25 -17.27
C LYS A 47 6.13 2.14 -16.22
N LEU A 48 6.23 1.77 -14.93
CA LEU A 48 5.76 2.62 -13.83
C LEU A 48 6.60 3.90 -13.68
N ALA A 49 7.90 3.83 -13.93
CA ALA A 49 8.77 5.01 -13.96
C ALA A 49 8.38 5.96 -15.12
N ASP A 50 8.13 5.42 -16.31
CA ASP A 50 7.71 6.17 -17.50
C ASP A 50 6.32 6.81 -17.27
N ALA A 51 5.39 6.08 -16.66
CA ALA A 51 4.07 6.60 -16.27
C ALA A 51 4.19 7.82 -15.35
N LEU A 52 5.04 7.73 -14.32
CA LEU A 52 5.25 8.82 -13.37
C LEU A 52 6.04 9.99 -13.98
N ALA A 53 6.90 9.73 -14.97
CA ALA A 53 7.58 10.79 -15.71
C ALA A 53 6.61 11.56 -16.63
N ALA A 54 5.64 10.86 -17.24
CA ALA A 54 4.60 11.46 -18.08
C ALA A 54 3.61 12.30 -17.27
N ASP A 55 3.23 11.83 -16.07
CA ASP A 55 2.43 12.59 -15.11
C ASP A 55 3.00 12.47 -13.68
N PRO A 56 3.85 13.41 -13.25
CA PRO A 56 4.40 13.44 -11.89
C PRO A 56 3.35 13.60 -10.78
N ALA A 57 2.13 14.05 -11.12
CA ALA A 57 1.01 14.15 -10.19
C ALA A 57 0.18 12.85 -10.13
N ASN A 58 0.47 11.86 -10.98
CA ASN A 58 -0.18 10.56 -10.96
C ASN A 58 0.23 9.77 -9.71
N ASP A 59 -0.61 9.96 -8.72
CA ASP A 59 -0.45 9.48 -7.37
C ASP A 59 -0.69 7.96 -7.27
N ASP A 60 -1.42 7.39 -8.24
CA ASP A 60 -1.65 5.95 -8.37
C ASP A 60 -0.42 5.26 -8.98
N ALA A 61 0.11 5.79 -10.09
CA ALA A 61 1.37 5.32 -10.68
C ALA A 61 2.54 5.43 -9.68
N ARG A 62 2.62 6.55 -8.94
CA ARG A 62 3.61 6.73 -7.86
C ARG A 62 3.47 5.65 -6.79
N PHE A 63 2.25 5.35 -6.35
CA PHE A 63 2.00 4.34 -5.33
C PHE A 63 2.45 2.94 -5.79
N ASP A 64 2.05 2.54 -6.99
CA ASP A 64 2.41 1.24 -7.57
C ASP A 64 3.92 1.14 -7.78
N TYR A 65 4.56 2.21 -8.26
CA TYR A 65 6.00 2.23 -8.48
C TYR A 65 6.78 2.07 -7.17
N VAL A 66 6.44 2.86 -6.15
CA VAL A 66 7.07 2.77 -4.83
C VAL A 66 6.85 1.39 -4.21
N ARG A 67 5.64 0.82 -4.33
CA ARG A 67 5.35 -0.51 -3.82
C ARG A 67 6.22 -1.56 -4.48
N LEU A 68 6.39 -1.50 -5.80
CA LEU A 68 7.22 -2.44 -6.55
C LEU A 68 8.71 -2.27 -6.24
N LEU A 69 9.19 -1.03 -6.10
CA LEU A 69 10.55 -0.74 -5.66
C LEU A 69 10.84 -1.34 -4.28
N ILE A 70 9.95 -1.18 -3.30
CA ILE A 70 10.14 -1.79 -1.97
C ILE A 70 10.19 -3.33 -2.08
N ALA A 71 9.31 -3.93 -2.89
CA ALA A 71 9.29 -5.38 -3.10
C ALA A 71 10.57 -5.93 -3.74
N THR A 72 11.26 -5.11 -4.55
CA THR A 72 12.40 -5.51 -5.39
C THR A 72 13.75 -5.00 -4.86
N GLY A 73 13.77 -4.28 -3.73
CA GLY A 73 14.99 -3.79 -3.10
C GLY A 73 15.42 -2.36 -3.48
N GLY A 74 14.61 -1.64 -4.27
CA GLY A 74 14.80 -0.22 -4.63
C GLY A 74 14.51 0.76 -3.50
N TYR A 75 15.04 0.54 -2.29
CA TYR A 75 14.65 1.27 -1.08
C TYR A 75 14.98 2.77 -1.09
N GLU A 76 16.13 3.15 -1.65
CA GLU A 76 16.55 4.55 -1.73
C GLU A 76 15.62 5.36 -2.63
N GLU A 77 15.33 4.84 -3.82
CA GLU A 77 14.41 5.46 -4.77
C GLU A 77 12.98 5.50 -4.24
N ALA A 78 12.51 4.42 -3.62
CA ALA A 78 11.21 4.37 -2.94
C ALA A 78 11.10 5.49 -1.88
N GLY A 79 12.15 5.68 -1.08
CA GLY A 79 12.21 6.75 -0.08
C GLY A 79 12.15 8.15 -0.71
N ALA A 80 12.88 8.38 -1.80
CA ALA A 80 12.86 9.65 -2.52
C ALA A 80 11.47 9.98 -3.08
N LEU A 81 10.79 9.00 -3.68
CA LEU A 81 9.46 9.15 -4.26
C LEU A 81 8.36 9.39 -3.21
N LEU A 82 8.56 8.93 -1.98
CA LEU A 82 7.67 9.16 -0.84
C LEU A 82 7.85 10.55 -0.18
N ALA A 83 8.99 11.21 -0.39
CA ALA A 83 9.33 12.43 0.33
C ALA A 83 8.34 13.60 0.08
N GLU A 84 7.80 13.71 -1.13
CA GLU A 84 6.80 14.72 -1.49
C GLU A 84 5.40 14.37 -0.96
N PRO A 85 4.81 13.19 -1.25
CA PRO A 85 3.45 12.88 -0.80
C PRO A 85 3.33 12.86 0.73
N LEU A 86 4.38 12.48 1.47
CA LEU A 86 4.39 12.52 2.94
C LEU A 86 4.41 13.95 3.52
N LYS A 87 4.72 14.97 2.73
CA LYS A 87 4.66 16.38 3.17
C LYS A 87 3.30 17.03 2.92
N ARG A 88 2.44 16.41 2.12
CA ARG A 88 1.11 16.95 1.78
C ARG A 88 0.21 16.93 3.02
N ILE A 89 -0.72 17.88 3.08
CA ILE A 89 -1.71 18.00 4.16
C ILE A 89 -3.12 18.04 3.53
N PRO A 90 -4.02 17.09 3.84
CA PRO A 90 -3.80 15.91 4.70
C PRO A 90 -2.84 14.90 4.06
N GLN A 91 -2.09 14.18 4.91
CA GLN A 91 -1.24 13.08 4.44
C GLN A 91 -2.11 11.92 3.97
N ALA A 92 -1.85 11.42 2.77
CA ALA A 92 -2.57 10.26 2.25
C ALA A 92 -2.07 8.98 2.93
N THR A 93 -2.98 8.28 3.60
CA THR A 93 -2.69 7.10 4.44
C THR A 93 -1.93 6.01 3.69
N ARG A 94 -2.21 5.83 2.40
CA ARG A 94 -1.53 4.85 1.55
C ARG A 94 -0.01 5.07 1.44
N PHE A 95 0.44 6.33 1.36
CA PHE A 95 1.88 6.62 1.28
C PHE A 95 2.54 6.49 2.65
N GLU A 96 1.84 6.82 3.74
CA GLU A 96 2.32 6.51 5.09
C GLU A 96 2.46 4.99 5.27
N ALA A 97 1.53 4.20 4.74
CA ALA A 97 1.59 2.75 4.80
C ALA A 97 2.82 2.18 4.05
N LEU A 98 3.11 2.67 2.85
CA LEU A 98 4.33 2.32 2.12
C LEU A 98 5.59 2.75 2.87
N ASN A 99 5.59 3.93 3.49
CA ASN A 99 6.69 4.38 4.32
C ASN A 99 6.93 3.44 5.51
N GLN A 100 5.88 3.02 6.22
CA GLN A 100 6.00 2.07 7.33
C GLN A 100 6.60 0.73 6.87
N TRP A 101 6.21 0.22 5.71
CA TRP A 101 6.79 -1.00 5.14
C TRP A 101 8.25 -0.82 4.71
N LEU A 102 8.58 0.31 4.06
CA LEU A 102 9.96 0.68 3.75
C LEU A 102 10.83 0.71 5.01
N GLN A 103 10.35 1.28 6.12
CA GLN A 103 11.09 1.27 7.39
C GLN A 103 11.29 -0.14 7.97
N CYS A 104 10.38 -1.08 7.71
CA CYS A 104 10.58 -2.49 8.07
C CYS A 104 11.70 -3.13 7.24
N MET A 105 11.71 -2.88 5.92
CA MET A 105 12.77 -3.33 5.02
C MET A 105 14.12 -2.74 5.43
N LEU A 106 14.19 -1.44 5.70
CA LEU A 106 15.42 -0.79 6.17
C LEU A 106 15.87 -1.31 7.54
N PHE A 107 14.94 -1.66 8.43
CA PHE A 107 15.28 -2.25 9.73
C PHE A 107 16.02 -3.57 9.58
N VAL A 108 15.53 -4.50 8.74
CA VAL A 108 16.18 -5.81 8.58
C VAL A 108 17.55 -5.72 7.91
N HIS A 109 17.83 -4.65 7.16
CA HIS A 109 19.14 -4.43 6.54
C HIS A 109 20.14 -3.69 7.44
N ASN A 110 19.65 -2.80 8.31
CA ASN A 110 20.52 -1.86 9.05
C ASN A 110 20.66 -2.17 10.56
N ASP A 111 19.75 -2.96 11.14
CA ASP A 111 19.82 -3.36 12.55
C ASP A 111 20.38 -4.78 12.67
N GLU A 112 21.24 -5.04 13.65
CA GLU A 112 21.83 -6.37 13.89
C GLU A 112 20.76 -7.45 14.09
N ARG A 113 19.61 -7.07 14.66
CA ARG A 113 18.45 -7.95 14.87
C ARG A 113 17.76 -8.36 13.57
N GLY A 114 18.05 -7.69 12.45
CA GLY A 114 17.57 -8.11 11.14
C GLY A 114 18.02 -9.51 10.73
N ASN A 115 19.15 -9.97 11.27
CA ASN A 115 19.69 -11.32 11.04
C ASN A 115 19.32 -12.34 12.14
N TRP A 116 18.46 -11.97 13.08
CA TRP A 116 18.05 -12.88 14.14
C TRP A 116 16.96 -13.84 13.66
N GLU A 117 17.06 -15.08 14.11
CA GLU A 117 15.93 -16.02 14.05
C GLU A 117 14.80 -15.53 14.97
N PHE A 118 13.53 -15.77 14.59
CA PHE A 118 12.39 -15.36 15.42
C PHE A 118 12.44 -15.93 16.84
N ALA A 119 13.00 -17.12 17.02
CA ALA A 119 13.20 -17.74 18.32
C ALA A 119 14.15 -16.92 19.24
N GLN A 120 15.10 -16.18 18.67
CA GLN A 120 15.99 -15.30 19.44
C GLN A 120 15.22 -14.09 19.98
N PHE A 121 14.36 -13.47 19.16
CA PHE A 121 13.45 -12.43 19.65
C PHE A 121 12.59 -12.95 20.79
N ASP A 122 12.00 -14.14 20.63
CA ASP A 122 11.14 -14.77 21.64
C ASP A 122 11.88 -15.02 22.96
N ALA A 123 13.12 -15.50 22.89
CA ALA A 123 13.95 -15.76 24.08
C ALA A 123 14.25 -14.48 24.87
N VAL A 124 14.48 -13.35 24.18
CA VAL A 124 14.72 -12.04 24.83
C VAL A 124 13.41 -11.50 25.42
N ILE A 125 12.32 -11.52 24.65
CA ILE A 125 11.00 -11.05 25.10
C ILE A 125 10.47 -11.86 26.28
N ALA A 126 10.78 -13.16 26.35
CA ALA A 126 10.38 -14.02 27.46
C ALA A 126 10.99 -13.58 28.80
N GLN A 127 12.21 -13.01 28.79
CA GLN A 127 12.89 -12.50 29.98
C GLN A 127 12.31 -11.16 30.45
N ASN A 128 11.83 -10.34 29.51
CA ASN A 128 11.15 -9.07 29.81
C ASN A 128 9.98 -8.82 28.85
N LYS A 129 8.76 -9.11 29.31
CA LYS A 129 7.54 -8.94 28.48
C LYS A 129 7.25 -7.49 28.07
N ARG A 130 7.89 -6.51 28.74
CA ARG A 130 7.78 -5.07 28.44
C ARG A 130 8.97 -4.55 27.63
N ASP A 131 9.84 -5.41 27.12
CA ASP A 131 10.82 -5.04 26.11
C ASP A 131 10.12 -4.79 24.77
N PHE A 132 9.51 -3.61 24.65
CA PHE A 132 8.78 -3.19 23.46
C PHE A 132 9.71 -2.89 22.29
N ASP A 133 10.96 -2.50 22.54
CA ASP A 133 11.95 -2.30 21.48
C ASP A 133 12.26 -3.59 20.74
N THR A 134 12.50 -4.69 21.47
CA THR A 134 12.72 -6.01 20.88
C THR A 134 11.46 -6.55 20.22
N ARG A 135 10.29 -6.38 20.85
CA ARG A 135 9.01 -6.80 20.26
C ARG A 135 8.68 -6.04 18.97
N PHE A 136 8.94 -4.74 18.94
CA PHE A 136 8.75 -3.93 17.73
C PHE A 136 9.76 -4.30 16.64
N GLY A 137 11.00 -4.66 17.02
CA GLY A 137 11.96 -5.28 16.10
C GLY A 137 11.42 -6.56 15.47
N LYS A 138 10.89 -7.49 16.26
CA LYS A 138 10.27 -8.74 15.77
C LYS A 138 9.13 -8.45 14.80
N ALA A 139 8.24 -7.51 15.15
CA ALA A 139 7.14 -7.12 14.26
C ALA A 139 7.63 -6.58 12.91
N ARG A 140 8.67 -5.73 12.91
CA ARG A 140 9.27 -5.21 11.66
C ARG A 140 9.89 -6.31 10.81
N ALA A 141 10.59 -7.27 11.43
CA ALA A 141 11.14 -8.43 10.72
C ALA A 141 10.02 -9.30 10.09
N LEU A 142 8.97 -9.59 10.85
CA LEU A 142 7.79 -10.32 10.34
C LEU A 142 7.12 -9.58 9.18
N ALA A 143 6.96 -8.25 9.26
CA ALA A 143 6.41 -7.45 8.18
C ALA A 143 7.31 -7.43 6.93
N ALA A 144 8.63 -7.42 7.10
CA ALA A 144 9.58 -7.50 5.99
C ALA A 144 9.48 -8.84 5.25
N GLU A 145 9.24 -9.95 5.96
CA GLU A 145 9.00 -11.28 5.37
C GLU A 145 7.57 -11.48 4.82
N GLY A 146 6.69 -10.48 4.94
CA GLY A 146 5.29 -10.59 4.53
C GLY A 146 4.42 -11.42 5.48
N GLN A 147 4.91 -11.73 6.69
CA GLN A 147 4.14 -12.38 7.75
C GLN A 147 3.23 -11.36 8.49
N TRP A 148 2.29 -10.76 7.76
CA TRP A 148 1.49 -9.62 8.20
C TRP A 148 0.67 -9.87 9.46
N ALA A 149 0.02 -11.04 9.55
CA ALA A 149 -0.82 -11.41 10.67
C ALA A 149 0.00 -11.52 11.98
N ALA A 150 1.12 -12.26 11.91
CA ALA A 150 2.03 -12.41 13.04
C ALA A 150 2.64 -11.06 13.47
N SER A 151 3.03 -10.22 12.51
CA SER A 151 3.49 -8.86 12.81
C SER A 151 2.43 -8.06 13.57
N MET A 152 1.18 -8.07 13.10
CA MET A 152 0.09 -7.35 13.74
C MET A 152 -0.21 -7.87 15.15
N ASP A 153 -0.10 -9.18 15.40
CA ASP A 153 -0.29 -9.73 16.75
C ASP A 153 0.81 -9.27 17.72
N GLU A 154 2.07 -9.18 17.29
CA GLU A 154 3.15 -8.59 18.12
C GLU A 154 2.94 -7.09 18.41
N LEU A 155 2.43 -6.33 17.43
CA LEU A 155 2.13 -4.92 17.60
C LEU A 155 0.97 -4.69 18.58
N LEU A 156 -0.05 -5.56 18.58
CA LEU A 156 -1.14 -5.52 19.55
C LEU A 156 -0.65 -5.71 20.98
N GLU A 157 0.31 -6.61 21.19
CA GLU A 157 0.91 -6.82 22.51
C GLU A 157 1.60 -5.55 23.07
N ILE A 158 2.14 -4.70 22.19
CA ILE A 158 2.66 -3.37 22.57
C ILE A 158 1.49 -2.45 22.89
N ILE A 159 0.57 -2.27 21.94
CA ILE A 159 -0.56 -1.31 22.01
C ILE A 159 -1.43 -1.56 23.26
N MET A 160 -1.70 -2.82 23.60
CA MET A 160 -2.50 -3.19 24.78
C MET A 160 -1.81 -2.86 26.11
N ARG A 161 -0.48 -2.75 26.14
CA ARG A 161 0.28 -2.47 27.37
C ARG A 161 0.72 -1.02 27.49
N ASP A 162 0.96 -0.37 26.35
CA ASP A 162 1.36 1.02 26.25
C ASP A 162 1.00 1.58 24.85
N LYS A 163 -0.12 2.30 24.79
CA LYS A 163 -0.69 2.84 23.54
C LYS A 163 0.17 3.94 22.93
N ASP A 164 0.93 4.66 23.77
CA ASP A 164 1.70 5.84 23.39
C ASP A 164 3.20 5.58 23.26
N TRP A 165 3.63 4.35 23.54
CA TRP A 165 5.03 3.92 23.41
C TRP A 165 5.63 4.38 22.07
N ASN A 166 6.80 5.01 22.18
CA ASN A 166 7.59 5.52 21.06
C ASN A 166 6.77 6.36 20.05
N GLY A 167 5.92 7.27 20.55
CA GLY A 167 5.12 8.15 19.69
C GLY A 167 4.11 7.37 18.83
N GLN A 168 3.52 6.32 19.40
CA GLN A 168 2.56 5.41 18.77
C GLN A 168 3.15 4.62 17.58
N ALA A 169 4.46 4.33 17.58
CA ALA A 169 5.12 3.61 16.49
C ALA A 169 4.42 2.27 16.17
N ALA A 170 4.04 1.51 17.20
CA ALA A 170 3.35 0.24 17.02
C ALA A 170 1.99 0.40 16.32
N ARG A 171 1.20 1.42 16.71
CA ARG A 171 -0.10 1.72 16.09
C ARG A 171 0.06 2.18 14.64
N LYS A 172 1.06 3.01 14.34
CA LYS A 172 1.32 3.51 12.98
C LYS A 172 1.66 2.36 12.03
N LEU A 173 2.57 1.47 12.42
CA LEU A 173 2.89 0.29 11.62
C LEU A 173 1.67 -0.63 11.46
N TYR A 174 0.90 -0.86 12.52
CA TYR A 174 -0.31 -1.69 12.45
C TYR A 174 -1.32 -1.14 11.44
N VAL A 175 -1.60 0.17 11.49
CA VAL A 175 -2.49 0.84 10.54
C VAL A 175 -1.92 0.78 9.12
N GLY A 176 -0.61 0.95 8.96
CA GLY A 176 0.07 0.79 7.68
C GLY A 176 -0.14 -0.60 7.08
N ILE A 177 0.02 -1.67 7.86
CA ILE A 177 -0.22 -3.05 7.40
C ILE A 177 -1.68 -3.23 6.96
N LEU A 178 -2.65 -2.73 7.74
CA LEU A 178 -4.06 -2.80 7.37
C LEU A 178 -4.36 -2.08 6.05
N GLU A 179 -3.73 -0.94 5.82
CA GLU A 179 -3.89 -0.18 4.57
C GLU A 179 -3.30 -0.94 3.38
N LEU A 180 -2.10 -1.52 3.51
CA LEU A 180 -1.45 -2.32 2.46
C LEU A 180 -2.24 -3.59 2.09
N LEU A 181 -2.90 -4.20 3.07
CA LEU A 181 -3.73 -5.40 2.87
C LEU A 181 -5.15 -5.08 2.42
N THR A 182 -5.56 -3.81 2.44
CA THR A 182 -6.90 -3.43 1.98
C THR A 182 -6.93 -3.56 0.46
N PRO A 183 -7.85 -4.36 -0.11
CA PRO A 183 -7.95 -4.49 -1.55
C PRO A 183 -8.19 -3.12 -2.21
N PRO A 184 -7.58 -2.85 -3.37
CA PRO A 184 -7.81 -1.61 -4.09
C PRO A 184 -9.30 -1.48 -4.40
N LYS A 185 -9.82 -0.24 -4.34
CA LYS A 185 -11.20 0.03 -4.79
C LYS A 185 -11.28 -0.33 -6.27
N PRO A 186 -12.32 -1.03 -6.72
CA PRO A 186 -12.48 -1.32 -8.13
C PRO A 186 -12.46 -0.01 -8.92
N LYS A 187 -11.58 0.10 -9.92
CA LYS A 187 -11.58 1.22 -10.88
C LYS A 187 -13.02 1.32 -11.40
N LYS A 188 -13.63 2.51 -11.34
CA LYS A 188 -14.95 2.73 -11.97
C LYS A 188 -14.74 2.49 -13.45
N GLN A 189 -15.06 1.31 -13.95
CA GLN A 189 -15.27 1.13 -15.38
C GLN A 189 -16.38 2.09 -15.73
N ASP A 190 -16.11 3.04 -16.64
CA ASP A 190 -17.15 3.85 -17.24
C ASP A 190 -18.25 2.89 -17.68
N ALA A 191 -19.41 3.03 -17.04
CA ALA A 191 -20.54 2.18 -17.32
C ALA A 191 -20.89 2.38 -18.79
N ILE A 192 -20.47 1.43 -19.64
CA ILE A 192 -20.96 1.34 -21.01
C ILE A 192 -22.49 1.20 -20.87
N PRO A 193 -23.28 2.20 -21.29
CA PRO A 193 -24.72 2.14 -21.13
C PRO A 193 -25.24 1.04 -22.06
N GLY A 194 -25.60 -0.12 -21.50
CA GLY A 194 -26.25 -1.19 -22.28
C GLY A 194 -25.94 -2.64 -21.92
N LYS A 195 -25.05 -2.97 -20.98
CA LYS A 195 -24.90 -4.37 -20.52
C LYS A 195 -25.57 -4.58 -19.16
N SER A 196 -26.77 -5.15 -19.23
CA SER A 196 -27.52 -5.66 -18.08
C SER A 196 -26.70 -6.69 -17.31
N SER A 197 -26.80 -6.60 -15.98
CA SER A 197 -26.48 -7.62 -14.99
C SER A 197 -26.85 -9.04 -15.46
N GLY A 198 -25.86 -9.93 -15.56
CA GLY A 198 -26.10 -11.34 -15.83
C GLY A 198 -24.89 -12.04 -16.43
N GLY A 199 -23.90 -12.36 -15.61
CA GLY A 199 -22.71 -13.11 -16.01
C GLY A 199 -21.98 -13.63 -14.79
N ILE A 200 -22.57 -14.61 -14.12
CA ILE A 200 -21.91 -15.39 -13.06
C ILE A 200 -20.88 -16.29 -13.76
N GLU A 201 -19.77 -16.55 -13.08
CA GLU A 201 -18.79 -17.63 -13.33
C GLU A 201 -17.52 -17.29 -14.12
N LEU A 202 -16.75 -16.31 -13.63
CA LEU A 202 -15.28 -16.36 -13.76
C LEU A 202 -14.51 -15.88 -12.52
N LEU A 203 -15.22 -15.56 -11.42
CA LEU A 203 -14.64 -15.00 -10.19
C LEU A 203 -14.65 -15.99 -9.00
N GLY A 204 -14.62 -17.30 -9.25
CA GLY A 204 -14.81 -18.30 -8.18
C GLY A 204 -13.65 -18.40 -7.19
N LYS A 205 -12.40 -18.26 -7.67
CA LYS A 205 -11.20 -18.37 -6.82
C LYS A 205 -10.66 -17.01 -6.37
N ALA A 206 -10.49 -16.08 -7.31
CA ALA A 206 -10.05 -14.72 -7.01
C ALA A 206 -11.04 -13.97 -6.10
N GLY A 207 -12.36 -14.19 -6.29
CA GLY A 207 -13.38 -13.60 -5.43
C GLY A 207 -13.39 -14.19 -4.01
N ALA A 208 -13.10 -15.49 -3.86
CA ALA A 208 -13.02 -16.15 -2.56
C ALA A 208 -11.76 -15.73 -1.78
N GLU A 209 -10.59 -15.68 -2.44
CA GLU A 209 -9.33 -15.20 -1.83
C GLU A 209 -9.44 -13.73 -1.40
N GLN A 210 -10.12 -12.90 -2.19
CA GLN A 210 -10.39 -11.50 -1.85
C GLN A 210 -11.36 -11.36 -0.66
N ASP A 211 -12.36 -12.24 -0.54
CA ASP A 211 -13.27 -12.28 0.61
C ASP A 211 -12.53 -12.69 1.89
N GLU A 212 -11.67 -13.71 1.84
CA GLU A 212 -10.84 -14.12 2.98
C GLU A 212 -9.89 -13.01 3.45
N ALA A 213 -9.20 -12.34 2.52
CA ALA A 213 -8.33 -11.20 2.84
C ALA A 213 -9.12 -10.06 3.49
N THR A 214 -10.32 -9.78 2.98
CA THR A 214 -11.21 -8.74 3.53
C THR A 214 -11.68 -9.11 4.95
N GLN A 215 -12.04 -10.36 5.18
CA GLN A 215 -12.41 -10.86 6.51
C GLN A 215 -11.25 -10.78 7.51
N LEU A 216 -10.04 -11.13 7.07
CA LEU A 216 -8.82 -11.01 7.87
C LEU A 216 -8.59 -9.55 8.29
N VAL A 217 -8.56 -8.62 7.35
CA VAL A 217 -8.37 -7.17 7.62
C VAL A 217 -9.43 -6.65 8.58
N ASN A 218 -10.70 -7.01 8.37
CA ASN A 218 -11.79 -6.60 9.25
C ASN A 218 -11.65 -7.18 10.66
N SER A 219 -11.14 -8.41 10.81
CA SER A 219 -10.88 -9.00 12.13
C SER A 219 -9.80 -8.23 12.90
N TYR A 220 -8.71 -7.85 12.24
CA TYR A 220 -7.63 -7.08 12.85
C TYR A 220 -8.05 -5.63 13.15
N ARG A 221 -8.84 -4.98 12.28
CA ARG A 221 -9.47 -3.67 12.60
C ARG A 221 -10.28 -3.71 13.90
N ARG A 222 -11.06 -4.78 14.12
CA ARG A 222 -11.80 -4.97 15.39
C ARG A 222 -10.86 -5.17 16.57
N LYS A 223 -9.81 -6.00 16.44
CA LYS A 223 -8.79 -6.18 17.50
C LYS A 223 -8.16 -4.84 17.89
N LEU A 224 -7.74 -4.03 16.92
CA LEU A 224 -7.18 -2.70 17.17
C LEU A 224 -8.16 -1.78 17.88
N SER A 225 -9.42 -1.73 17.42
CA SER A 225 -10.44 -0.90 18.08
C SER A 225 -10.64 -1.31 19.53
N MET A 226 -10.72 -2.62 19.84
CA MET A 226 -10.83 -3.10 21.22
C MET A 226 -9.60 -2.76 22.06
N ALA A 227 -8.40 -2.83 21.48
CA ALA A 227 -7.16 -2.51 22.19
C ALA A 227 -7.01 -1.01 22.50
N LEU A 228 -7.62 -0.13 21.70
CA LEU A 228 -7.53 1.32 21.87
C LEU A 228 -8.59 1.89 22.83
N ASN A 229 -9.72 1.21 23.00
CA ASN A 229 -10.70 1.53 24.04
C ASN A 229 -10.15 1.33 25.45
#